data_AF-A0A1W0CD05-F1
#
_entry.id   AF-A0A1W0CD05-F1
#
_cell.length_a   1.000
_cell.length_b   1.000
_cell.length_c   1.000
_cell.angle_alpha   90.00
_cell.angle_beta   90.00
_cell.angle_gamma   90.00
#
_symmetry.space_group_name_H-M   'P 1'
#
loop_
_entity.id
_entity.type
_entity.pdbx_description
1 polymer ?
#
loop_
_entity_poly.entity_id
_entity_poly.type
_entity_poly.pdbx_seq_one_letter_code
_entity_poly.pdbx_strand_id
1 'polypeptide(L)'
;MKTVGDRIRHARQQAKLSQKALARRAGVGTSTIGSLECGRSNSTTLLIPIAKALSVSPSWLSTGKGDPKADNVSSGTYAQADNIEELAQQIADKGIAEIAQLIGLIMECQATKKRP
;
A
#
# COMPACT_ATOMS: atom_id res chain seq x y z
N MET A 1 1.73 16.78 -5.87
CA MET A 1 1.91 17.18 -4.45
C MET A 1 3.34 17.61 -4.24
N LYS A 2 3.59 18.71 -3.53
CA LYS A 2 4.96 19.27 -3.43
C LYS A 2 5.61 18.99 -2.09
N THR A 3 4.83 18.91 -1.00
CA THR A 3 5.36 18.74 0.36
C THR A 3 4.86 17.46 1.05
N VAL A 4 5.52 17.10 2.15
CA VAL A 4 5.06 16.04 3.07
C VAL A 4 3.67 16.39 3.62
N GLY A 5 3.45 17.65 3.99
CA GLY A 5 2.16 18.15 4.49
C GLY A 5 1.02 17.96 3.48
N ASP A 6 1.28 18.22 2.19
CA ASP A 6 0.29 17.99 1.12
C ASP A 6 -0.10 16.52 1.03
N ARG A 7 0.87 15.61 1.15
CA ARG A 7 0.64 14.15 1.09
C ARG A 7 -0.16 13.68 2.30
N ILE A 8 0.18 14.14 3.50
CA ILE A 8 -0.58 13.84 4.72
C ILE A 8 -2.03 14.33 4.59
N ARG A 9 -2.23 15.58 4.16
CA ARG A 9 -3.56 16.16 3.97
C ARG A 9 -4.39 15.36 2.98
N HIS A 10 -3.80 14.99 1.85
CA HIS A 10 -4.51 14.23 0.83
C HIS A 10 -4.86 12.82 1.29
N ALA A 11 -3.92 12.09 1.88
CA ALA A 11 -4.18 10.76 2.42
C ALA A 11 -5.26 10.80 3.52
N ARG A 12 -5.24 11.84 4.36
CA ARG A 12 -6.31 12.08 5.35
C ARG A 12 -7.68 12.31 4.70
N GLN A 13 -7.73 13.12 3.64
CA GLN A 13 -8.97 13.39 2.91
C GLN A 13 -9.52 12.14 2.24
N GLN A 14 -8.65 11.32 1.62
CA GLN A 14 -9.04 10.02 1.06
C GLN A 14 -9.59 9.07 2.13
N ALA A 15 -8.98 9.05 3.31
CA ALA A 15 -9.46 8.29 4.47
C ALA A 15 -10.72 8.90 5.14
N LYS A 16 -11.24 10.03 4.65
CA LYS A 16 -12.38 10.78 5.20
C LYS A 16 -12.23 11.11 6.69
N LEU A 17 -11.01 11.36 7.15
CA LEU A 17 -10.71 11.68 8.55
C LEU A 17 -10.62 13.20 8.76
N SER A 18 -11.11 13.69 9.90
CA SER A 18 -10.79 15.04 10.37
C SER A 18 -9.36 15.10 10.94
N GLN A 19 -8.77 16.29 11.05
CA GLN A 19 -7.45 16.45 11.67
C GLN A 19 -7.44 15.94 13.12
N LYS A 20 -8.52 16.17 13.87
CA LYS A 20 -8.70 15.65 15.24
C LYS A 20 -8.79 14.12 15.28
N ALA A 21 -9.49 13.51 14.32
CA ALA A 21 -9.59 12.06 14.23
C ALA A 21 -8.24 11.43 13.87
N LEU A 22 -7.50 12.01 12.92
CA LEU A 22 -6.15 11.57 12.57
C LEU A 22 -5.20 11.70 13.77
N ALA A 23 -5.20 12.83 14.45
CA ALA A 23 -4.38 13.08 15.62
C ALA A 23 -4.60 12.01 16.72
N ARG A 24 -5.88 11.73 17.03
CA ARG A 24 -6.25 10.68 17.99
C ARG A 24 -5.76 9.30 17.55
N ARG A 25 -5.89 8.97 16.26
CA ARG A 25 -5.49 7.67 15.71
C ARG A 25 -3.97 7.49 15.64
N ALA A 26 -3.23 8.58 15.45
CA ALA A 26 -1.76 8.60 15.43
C ALA A 26 -1.13 8.83 16.82
N GLY A 27 -1.93 9.08 17.86
CA GLY A 27 -1.42 9.34 19.22
C GLY A 27 -0.67 10.68 19.34
N VAL A 28 -1.02 11.68 18.53
CA VAL A 28 -0.36 12.99 18.51
C VAL A 28 -1.35 14.13 18.78
N GLY A 29 -0.83 15.33 19.05
CA GLY A 29 -1.65 16.53 19.21
C GLY A 29 -2.32 16.98 17.91
N THR A 30 -3.52 17.55 18.02
CA THR A 30 -4.26 18.12 16.87
C THR A 30 -3.51 19.29 16.23
N SER A 31 -2.90 20.15 17.06
CA SER A 31 -2.02 21.23 16.65
C SER A 31 -0.80 20.72 15.87
N THR A 32 -0.26 19.56 16.25
CA THR A 32 0.85 18.91 15.55
C THR A 32 0.47 18.51 14.14
N ILE A 33 -0.70 17.87 13.94
CA ILE A 33 -1.21 17.54 12.60
C ILE A 33 -1.41 18.80 11.75
N GLY A 34 -1.98 19.86 12.33
CA GLY A 34 -2.16 21.13 11.62
C GLY A 34 -0.83 21.78 11.20
N SER A 35 0.18 21.76 12.08
CA SER A 35 1.52 22.27 11.78
C SER A 35 2.23 21.44 10.70
N LEU A 36 2.06 20.12 10.69
CA LEU A 36 2.59 19.24 9.65
C LEU A 36 1.91 19.48 8.29
N GLU A 37 0.57 19.58 8.25
CA GLU A 37 -0.17 19.83 7.01
C GLU A 37 0.10 21.21 6.40
N CYS A 38 0.39 22.22 7.24
CA CYS A 38 0.76 23.56 6.79
C CYS A 38 2.26 23.71 6.47
N GLY A 39 3.07 22.66 6.63
CA GLY A 39 4.53 22.71 6.39
C GLY A 39 5.32 23.54 7.41
N ARG A 40 4.72 23.89 8.56
CA ARG A 40 5.41 24.57 9.67
C ARG A 40 6.34 23.64 10.44
N SER A 41 6.15 22.33 10.33
CA SER A 41 7.00 21.30 10.89
C SER A 41 7.16 20.17 9.87
N ASN A 42 8.37 19.61 9.79
CA ASN A 42 8.69 18.42 8.98
C ASN A 42 9.30 17.35 9.89
N SER A 43 8.56 16.95 10.93
CA SER A 43 9.06 15.97 11.89
C SER A 43 9.03 14.55 11.30
N THR A 44 10.21 13.99 11.06
CA THR A 44 10.37 12.61 10.57
C THR A 44 9.90 11.57 11.59
N THR A 45 10.03 11.84 12.89
CA THR A 45 9.63 10.92 13.97
C THR A 45 8.13 10.65 13.97
N LEU A 46 7.32 11.64 13.58
CA LEU A 46 5.86 11.53 13.56
C LEU A 46 5.31 10.92 12.27
N LEU A 47 6.14 10.74 11.23
CA LEU A 47 5.70 10.16 9.96
C LEU A 47 5.24 8.71 10.11
N ILE A 48 5.95 7.90 10.90
CA ILE A 48 5.60 6.48 11.10
C ILE A 48 4.22 6.31 11.76
N PRO A 49 3.91 6.93 12.92
CA PRO A 49 2.59 6.78 13.52
C PRO A 49 1.46 7.36 12.65
N ILE A 50 1.72 8.44 11.90
CA ILE A 50 0.75 9.02 10.96
C ILE A 50 0.49 8.08 9.78
N ALA A 51 1.55 7.50 9.20
CA ALA A 51 1.47 6.52 8.12
C ALA A 51 0.60 5.31 8.54
N LYS A 52 0.86 4.76 9.73
CA LYS A 52 0.07 3.67 10.31
C LYS A 52 -1.40 4.06 10.48
N ALA A 53 -1.68 5.26 11.00
CA ALA A 53 -3.04 5.75 11.20
C ALA A 53 -3.81 5.97 9.88
N LEU A 54 -3.10 6.26 8.79
CA LEU A 54 -3.64 6.46 7.45
C LEU A 54 -3.63 5.19 6.60
N SER A 55 -3.03 4.10 7.09
CA SER A 55 -2.80 2.87 6.31
C SER A 55 -2.08 3.15 4.99
N VAL A 56 -1.05 4.01 5.05
CA VAL A 56 -0.19 4.36 3.91
C VAL A 56 1.26 4.12 4.25
N SER A 57 2.10 4.15 3.22
CA SER A 57 3.54 4.00 3.35
C SER A 57 4.24 5.21 4.00
N PRO A 58 5.06 5.04 5.05
CA PRO A 58 5.92 6.11 5.54
C PRO A 58 6.92 6.58 4.49
N SER A 59 7.41 5.66 3.65
CA SER A 59 8.32 5.97 2.54
C SER A 59 7.65 6.84 1.49
N TRP A 60 6.40 6.54 1.14
CA TRP A 60 5.59 7.40 0.28
C TRP A 60 5.31 8.77 0.92
N LEU A 61 4.95 8.81 2.21
CA LEU A 61 4.72 10.09 2.89
C LEU A 61 5.98 10.95 2.95
N SER A 62 7.17 10.36 3.07
CA SER A 62 8.45 11.08 3.11
C SER A 62 8.94 11.53 1.73
N THR A 63 8.92 10.63 0.74
CA THR A 63 9.55 10.87 -0.58
C THR A 63 8.55 11.29 -1.66
N GLY A 64 7.27 10.93 -1.50
CA GLY A 64 6.24 11.06 -2.53
C GLY A 64 6.40 10.12 -3.71
N LYS A 65 7.34 9.16 -3.65
CA LYS A 65 7.59 8.16 -4.70
C LYS A 65 6.95 6.83 -4.29
N GLY A 66 6.47 6.07 -5.28
CA GLY A 66 5.82 4.77 -5.08
C GLY A 66 4.31 4.86 -4.83
N ASP A 67 3.70 3.72 -4.51
CA ASP A 67 2.27 3.62 -4.23
C ASP A 67 1.99 3.97 -2.75
N PRO A 68 1.01 4.84 -2.45
CA PRO A 68 0.59 5.15 -1.09
C PRO A 68 0.25 3.92 -0.25
N LYS A 69 -0.23 2.82 -0.84
CA LYS A 69 -0.64 1.57 -0.16
C LYS A 69 0.38 0.43 -0.30
N ALA A 70 1.55 0.66 -0.89
CA ALA A 70 2.53 -0.41 -1.16
C ALA A 70 3.20 -1.02 0.07
N ASP A 71 2.87 -0.54 1.28
CA ASP A 71 3.45 -1.11 2.48
C ASP A 71 2.62 -2.34 2.89
N ASN A 72 3.08 -3.48 2.39
CA ASN A 72 2.67 -4.85 2.71
C ASN A 72 1.72 -5.56 1.72
N VAL A 73 2.00 -5.49 0.41
CA VAL A 73 1.54 -6.55 -0.54
C VAL A 73 2.70 -7.13 -1.36
N SER A 74 3.93 -7.07 -0.85
CA SER A 74 5.07 -7.73 -1.53
C SER A 74 6.10 -8.37 -0.60
N SER A 75 5.81 -8.51 0.70
CA SER A 75 6.50 -9.53 1.50
C SER A 75 5.82 -10.87 1.27
N GLY A 76 6.13 -11.45 0.11
CA GLY A 76 5.97 -12.86 -0.24
C GLY A 76 4.60 -13.47 0.02
N THR A 77 3.87 -13.73 -1.06
CA THR A 77 2.92 -14.86 -1.13
C THR A 77 3.60 -16.22 -0.85
N TYR A 78 4.89 -16.22 -0.52
CA TYR A 78 5.79 -17.33 -0.23
C TYR A 78 6.30 -17.34 1.23
N ALA A 79 5.96 -16.33 2.05
CA ALA A 79 6.50 -16.18 3.41
C ALA A 79 5.71 -16.95 4.50
N GLN A 80 4.72 -17.76 4.08
CA GLN A 80 3.84 -18.56 4.94
C GLN A 80 4.06 -20.04 4.65
N ALA A 81 5.32 -20.44 4.68
CA ALA A 81 5.71 -21.84 4.71
C ALA A 81 6.41 -22.06 6.05
N ASP A 82 5.87 -22.95 6.87
CA ASP A 82 6.45 -23.27 8.18
C ASP A 82 7.77 -24.06 8.03
N ASN A 83 8.09 -24.50 6.81
CA ASN A 83 9.33 -25.19 6.44
C ASN A 83 9.65 -25.07 4.94
N ILE A 84 10.89 -25.44 4.58
CA ILE A 84 11.43 -25.36 3.21
C ILE A 84 10.65 -26.25 2.23
N GLU A 85 10.13 -27.39 2.68
CA GLU A 85 9.38 -28.33 1.84
C GLU A 85 8.01 -27.76 1.44
N GLU A 86 7.29 -27.13 2.37
CA GLU A 86 6.02 -26.48 2.11
C GLU A 86 6.16 -25.29 1.15
N LEU A 87 7.28 -24.56 1.22
CA LEU A 87 7.60 -23.50 0.26
C LEU A 87 7.84 -24.07 -1.15
N ALA A 88 8.58 -25.17 -1.27
CA ALA A 88 8.86 -25.80 -2.56
C ALA A 88 7.57 -26.29 -3.23
N GLN A 89 6.64 -26.86 -2.46
CA GLN A 89 5.34 -27.31 -2.94
C GLN A 89 4.47 -26.12 -3.42
N GLN A 90 4.41 -25.04 -2.64
CA GLN A 90 3.65 -23.84 -3.02
C GLN A 90 4.20 -23.15 -4.29
N ILE A 91 5.51 -23.19 -4.51
CA ILE A 91 6.13 -22.65 -5.74
C ILE A 91 5.78 -23.53 -6.94
N ALA A 92 5.81 -24.86 -6.77
CA ALA A 92 5.43 -25.80 -7.83
C ALA A 92 3.97 -25.62 -8.26
N ASP A 93 3.04 -25.53 -7.30
CA ASP A 93 1.61 -25.43 -7.57
C ASP A 93 1.21 -24.07 -8.16
N LYS A 94 1.84 -22.97 -7.72
CA LYS A 94 1.57 -21.63 -8.27
C LYS A 94 2.06 -21.44 -9.69
N GLY A 95 3.22 -22.01 -10.04
CA GLY A 95 3.71 -21.98 -11.43
C GLY A 95 2.73 -22.65 -12.40
N ILE A 96 2.12 -23.76 -11.99
CA ILE A 96 1.13 -24.48 -12.78
C ILE A 96 -0.18 -23.68 -12.89
N ALA A 97 -0.63 -23.04 -11.81
CA ALA A 97 -1.85 -22.24 -11.79
C ALA A 97 -1.75 -20.97 -12.67
N GLU A 98 -0.62 -20.26 -12.64
CA GLU A 98 -0.38 -19.08 -13.49
C GLU A 98 -0.34 -19.45 -14.97
N ILE A 99 0.29 -20.59 -15.31
CA ILE A 99 0.30 -21.12 -16.67
C ILE A 99 -1.11 -21.51 -17.11
N ALA A 100 -1.88 -22.20 -16.26
CA ALA A 100 -3.25 -22.59 -16.57
C ALA A 100 -4.16 -21.38 -16.79
N GLN A 101 -4.00 -20.32 -15.99
CA GLN A 101 -4.74 -19.07 -16.13
C GLN A 101 -4.38 -18.34 -17.43
N LEU A 102 -3.08 -18.30 -17.78
CA LEU A 102 -2.63 -17.74 -19.05
C LEU A 102 -3.19 -18.52 -20.24
N ILE A 103 -3.17 -19.86 -20.19
CA ILE A 103 -3.75 -20.72 -21.22
C ILE A 103 -5.27 -20.47 -21.34
N GLY A 104 -5.99 -20.38 -20.23
CA GLY A 104 -7.42 -20.05 -20.23
C GLY A 104 -7.72 -18.73 -20.92
N LEU A 105 -6.97 -17.66 -20.59
CA LEU A 105 -7.09 -16.36 -21.24
C LEU A 105 -6.74 -16.41 -22.73
N ILE A 106 -5.73 -17.19 -23.11
CA ILE A 106 -5.39 -17.42 -24.52
C ILE A 106 -6.54 -18.12 -25.23
N MET A 107 -7.13 -19.17 -24.63
CA MET A 107 -8.25 -19.91 -25.21
C MET A 107 -9.50 -19.03 -25.40
N GLU A 108 -9.85 -18.20 -24.40
CA GLU A 108 -10.93 -17.22 -24.52
C GLU A 108 -10.63 -16.17 -25.60
N CYS A 109 -9.39 -15.70 -25.68
CA CYS A 109 -8.96 -14.73 -26.69
C CYS A 109 -9.01 -15.33 -28.12
N GLN A 110 -8.63 -16.60 -28.30
CA GLN A 110 -8.75 -17.30 -29.59
C GLN A 110 -10.21 -17.59 -29.98
N ALA A 111 -11.10 -17.83 -29.01
CA ALA A 111 -12.52 -18.07 -29.27
C ALA A 111 -13.24 -16.84 -29.82
N THR A 112 -12.86 -15.62 -29.40
CA THR A 112 -13.44 -14.38 -29.93
C THR A 112 -13.02 -14.04 -31.36
N LYS A 113 -11.90 -14.62 -31.84
CA LYS A 113 -11.35 -14.38 -33.19
C LYS A 113 -11.94 -15.30 -34.26
N LYS A 114 -12.74 -16.30 -33.87
CA LYS A 114 -13.34 -17.31 -34.74
C LYS A 114 -14.87 -17.17 -34.78
N ARG A 115 -15.36 -15.97 -35.07
CA ARG A 115 -16.73 -15.76 -35.54
C ARG A 115 -16.63 -15.39 -37.03
N PRO A 116 -17.27 -16.16 -37.94
CA PRO A 116 -17.21 -15.90 -39.37
C PRO A 116 -17.82 -14.53 -39.74
#